data_AF-A0A9E7KM83-F1
#
_entry.id   AF-A0A9E7KM83-F1
#
_cell.length_a   1.000
_cell.length_b   1.000
_cell.length_c   1.000
_cell.angle_alpha   90.00
_cell.angle_beta   90.00
_cell.angle_gamma   90.00
#
_symmetry.space_group_name_H-M   'P 1'
#
loop_
_entity.id
_entity.type
_entity.pdbx_description
1 polymer ?
#
loop_
_entity_poly.entity_id
_entity_poly.type
_entity_poly.pdbx_seq_one_letter_code
_entity_poly.pdbx_strand_id
1 'polypeptide(L)'
;MAASAILRALRWRDLSPLPALSSRFGFLSGNTSMQLGASSLGHRGASLVGPFSSKPAGNDIIGIDLGTTNSCVAVMEGKNAKVIENSEGAHTTPSVVAFNQKGERLVGTPAKRQAVTNPTNTLFGTKRLIRRHSDDPQT
;
A
#
# COMPACT_ATOMS: atom_id res chain seq x y z
N MET A 1 -11.88 6.40 -63.61
CA MET A 1 -10.47 5.95 -63.53
C MET A 1 -10.17 5.59 -62.07
N ALA A 2 -10.75 4.58 -61.41
CA ALA A 2 -11.22 3.24 -61.81
C ALA A 2 -10.14 2.14 -61.79
N ALA A 3 -9.77 1.71 -60.57
CA ALA A 3 -9.23 0.39 -60.21
C ALA A 3 -9.57 0.19 -58.71
N SER A 4 -10.66 -0.53 -58.38
CA SER A 4 -10.64 -1.96 -58.00
C SER A 4 -9.72 -2.23 -56.79
N ALA A 5 -10.13 -2.20 -55.51
CA ALA A 5 -11.30 -2.80 -54.81
C ALA A 5 -11.17 -4.31 -54.52
N ILE A 6 -11.80 -4.77 -53.40
CA ILE A 6 -11.97 -6.18 -52.97
C ILE A 6 -10.64 -6.85 -52.54
N LEU A 7 -10.44 -7.47 -51.37
CA LEU A 7 -11.19 -7.69 -50.10
C LEU A 7 -10.08 -7.92 -49.00
N ARG A 8 -10.28 -8.31 -47.72
CA ARG A 8 -11.42 -8.85 -46.95
C ARG A 8 -11.31 -8.51 -45.45
N ALA A 9 -12.47 -8.47 -44.80
CA ALA A 9 -12.66 -8.49 -43.34
C ALA A 9 -12.45 -9.89 -42.71
N LEU A 10 -12.49 -9.95 -41.36
CA LEU A 10 -12.44 -11.14 -40.48
C LEU A 10 -11.02 -11.76 -40.32
N ARG A 11 -10.57 -12.23 -39.14
CA ARG A 11 -11.21 -12.41 -37.83
C ARG A 11 -10.36 -11.85 -36.69
N TRP A 12 -10.99 -11.26 -35.68
CA TRP A 12 -10.46 -11.24 -34.30
C TRP A 12 -11.10 -12.38 -33.52
N ARG A 13 -10.33 -13.41 -33.16
CA ARG A 13 -10.50 -14.28 -31.95
C ARG A 13 -9.60 -15.52 -32.00
N ASP A 14 -9.35 -16.06 -30.80
CA ASP A 14 -8.96 -17.43 -30.45
C ASP A 14 -7.62 -17.99 -31.00
N LEU A 15 -6.57 -17.87 -30.17
CA LEU A 15 -5.66 -18.99 -29.87
C LEU A 15 -5.37 -19.04 -28.37
N SER A 16 -5.19 -20.26 -27.85
CA SER A 16 -5.23 -20.62 -26.42
C SER A 16 -3.84 -20.69 -25.75
N PRO A 17 -3.76 -20.64 -24.40
CA PRO A 17 -2.50 -20.85 -23.68
C PRO A 17 -1.95 -22.28 -23.82
N LEU A 18 -0.63 -22.43 -23.69
CA LEU A 18 0.08 -23.71 -23.69
C LEU A 18 0.40 -24.19 -22.25
N PRO A 19 0.67 -25.50 -22.03
CA PRO A 19 0.31 -26.16 -20.78
C PRO A 19 1.43 -26.27 -19.73
N ALA A 20 1.04 -26.65 -18.52
CA ALA A 20 1.94 -27.00 -17.42
C ALA A 20 2.76 -28.28 -17.71
N LEU A 21 4.01 -28.30 -17.24
CA LEU A 21 4.88 -29.48 -17.28
C LEU A 21 4.73 -30.31 -16.00
N SER A 22 4.59 -31.63 -16.13
CA SER A 22 4.42 -32.55 -15.01
C SER A 22 5.72 -33.27 -14.61
N SER A 23 5.97 -33.40 -13.31
CA SER A 23 6.82 -34.45 -12.74
C SER A 23 6.05 -35.23 -11.67
N ARG A 24 6.20 -36.56 -11.67
CA ARG A 24 5.48 -37.50 -10.77
C ARG A 24 6.40 -38.00 -9.65
N PHE A 25 5.82 -38.87 -8.81
CA PHE A 25 6.38 -39.58 -7.64
C PHE A 25 6.44 -38.75 -6.34
N GLY A 26 6.20 -39.33 -5.16
CA GLY A 26 5.91 -40.74 -4.83
C GLY A 26 4.66 -40.92 -3.96
N PHE A 27 4.08 -42.13 -4.00
CA PHE A 27 2.94 -42.55 -3.17
C PHE A 27 3.44 -43.50 -2.08
N LEU A 28 3.11 -43.27 -0.81
CA LEU A 28 3.37 -44.25 0.26
C LEU A 28 2.19 -44.31 1.24
N SER A 29 1.77 -45.53 1.55
CA SER A 29 0.65 -45.82 2.44
C SER A 29 1.09 -45.84 3.91
N GLY A 30 0.28 -45.24 4.78
CA GLY A 30 0.44 -45.32 6.24
C GLY A 30 -0.90 -45.15 6.93
N ASN A 31 -1.46 -46.24 7.45
CA ASN A 31 -2.78 -46.27 8.07
C ASN A 31 -2.65 -46.65 9.56
N THR A 32 -2.94 -45.71 10.47
CA THR A 32 -2.81 -45.90 11.91
C THR A 32 -4.01 -45.34 12.67
N SER A 33 -4.95 -46.21 13.03
CA SER A 33 -6.02 -45.90 13.98
C SER A 33 -5.52 -46.04 15.42
N MET A 34 -5.69 -45.00 16.25
CA MET A 34 -5.60 -45.15 17.71
C MET A 34 -6.71 -44.40 18.44
N GLN A 35 -7.72 -45.18 18.82
CA GLN A 35 -8.40 -45.28 20.13
C GLN A 35 -8.78 -44.01 20.92
N LEU A 36 -9.98 -44.06 21.51
CA LEU A 36 -10.53 -43.08 22.46
C LEU A 36 -9.65 -42.90 23.72
N GLY A 37 -9.61 -41.67 24.23
CA GLY A 37 -9.37 -41.35 25.63
C GLY A 37 -10.35 -40.26 26.06
N ALA A 38 -11.12 -40.49 27.13
CA ALA A 38 -12.16 -39.58 27.61
C ALA A 38 -12.03 -39.30 29.11
N SER A 39 -11.98 -38.03 29.51
CA SER A 39 -12.08 -37.62 30.91
C SER A 39 -12.37 -36.12 31.10
N SER A 40 -13.03 -35.81 32.23
CA SER A 40 -13.06 -34.52 32.94
C SER A 40 -13.35 -33.23 32.15
N LEU A 41 -14.65 -32.91 32.07
CA LEU A 41 -15.25 -31.79 32.82
C LEU A 41 -14.40 -30.51 32.98
N GLY A 42 -14.72 -29.47 32.19
CA GLY A 42 -14.16 -28.13 32.36
C GLY A 42 -15.08 -27.02 31.87
N HIS A 43 -16.02 -26.55 32.70
CA HIS A 43 -16.82 -25.36 32.40
C HIS A 43 -15.98 -24.07 32.49
N ARG A 44 -15.19 -23.81 31.45
CA ARG A 44 -14.64 -22.48 31.18
C ARG A 44 -15.50 -21.79 30.13
N GLY A 45 -16.44 -20.97 30.60
CA GLY A 45 -17.14 -19.99 29.77
C GLY A 45 -16.18 -18.88 29.33
N ALA A 46 -15.24 -19.22 28.46
CA ALA A 46 -14.38 -18.25 27.80
C ALA A 46 -15.26 -17.37 26.91
N SER A 47 -15.46 -16.11 27.32
CA SER A 47 -16.24 -15.15 26.54
C SER A 47 -15.52 -14.92 25.21
N LEU A 48 -16.06 -15.50 24.13
CA LEU A 48 -15.56 -15.36 22.77
C LEU A 48 -15.93 -13.98 22.21
N VAL A 49 -15.42 -12.92 22.84
CA VAL A 49 -15.23 -11.61 22.22
C VAL A 49 -14.10 -11.75 21.21
N GLY A 50 -14.38 -12.46 20.11
CA GLY A 50 -13.56 -12.38 18.92
C GLY A 50 -13.53 -10.92 18.46
N PRO A 51 -12.36 -10.32 18.19
CA PRO A 51 -12.30 -8.94 17.74
C PRO A 51 -13.03 -8.82 16.40
N PHE A 52 -14.20 -8.20 16.41
CA PHE A 52 -15.06 -8.00 15.24
C PHE A 52 -14.47 -6.92 14.32
N SER A 53 -13.36 -7.26 13.66
CA SER A 53 -12.81 -6.53 12.51
C SER A 53 -12.87 -7.43 11.27
N SER A 54 -14.08 -7.92 10.97
CA SER A 54 -14.41 -8.64 9.73
C SER A 54 -14.54 -7.71 8.52
N LYS A 55 -13.90 -6.53 8.56
CA LYS A 55 -14.02 -5.50 7.54
C LYS A 55 -13.08 -5.85 6.38
N PRO A 56 -13.59 -6.00 5.14
CA PRO A 56 -12.74 -6.30 4.00
C PRO A 56 -11.79 -5.12 3.74
N ALA A 57 -10.54 -5.43 3.37
CA ALA A 57 -9.54 -4.43 3.03
C ALA A 57 -10.05 -3.51 1.91
N GLY A 58 -10.28 -2.23 2.22
CA GLY A 58 -10.82 -1.28 1.24
C GLY A 58 -11.25 0.09 1.76
N ASN A 59 -11.63 0.24 3.04
CA ASN A 59 -12.15 1.52 3.56
C ASN A 59 -11.74 1.84 5.01
N ASP A 60 -10.47 1.68 5.38
CA ASP A 60 -9.99 2.17 6.67
C ASP A 60 -9.65 3.66 6.59
N ILE A 61 -10.29 4.44 7.45
CA ILE A 61 -10.23 5.89 7.43
C ILE A 61 -8.98 6.33 8.20
N ILE A 62 -8.05 6.97 7.49
CA ILE A 62 -6.86 7.58 8.07
C ILE A 62 -7.06 9.08 8.30
N GLY A 63 -6.66 9.57 9.46
CA GLY A 63 -6.47 10.99 9.70
C GLY A 63 -5.10 11.42 9.21
N ILE A 64 -5.01 12.46 8.38
CA ILE A 64 -3.74 13.02 7.91
C ILE A 64 -3.66 14.49 8.30
N ASP A 65 -2.68 14.86 9.13
CA ASP A 65 -2.26 16.26 9.25
C ASP A 65 -1.18 16.55 8.21
N LEU A 66 -1.56 17.26 7.15
CA LEU A 66 -0.64 17.84 6.18
C LEU A 66 -0.15 19.19 6.70
N GLY A 67 0.77 19.21 7.68
CA GLY A 67 1.38 20.44 8.19
C GLY A 67 2.35 21.12 7.19
N THR A 68 2.89 22.29 7.58
CA THR A 68 3.80 23.09 6.74
C THR A 68 5.25 22.62 6.79
N THR A 69 5.67 22.06 7.92
CA THR A 69 7.06 21.69 8.23
C THR A 69 7.21 20.19 8.49
N ASN A 70 6.24 19.61 9.20
CA ASN A 70 6.09 18.18 9.42
C ASN A 70 4.63 17.80 9.14
N SER A 71 4.39 16.53 8.83
CA SER A 71 3.09 15.93 8.60
C SER A 71 2.95 14.64 9.43
N CYS A 72 1.71 14.29 9.78
CA CYS A 72 1.38 13.16 10.66
C CYS A 72 0.24 12.32 10.04
N VAL A 73 0.22 11.02 10.32
CA VAL A 73 -0.87 10.13 9.90
C VAL A 73 -1.28 9.21 11.05
N ALA A 74 -2.59 8.99 11.21
CA ALA A 74 -3.18 8.19 12.28
C ALA A 74 -4.31 7.29 11.77
N VAL A 75 -4.52 6.16 12.45
CA VAL A 75 -5.64 5.22 12.27
C VAL A 75 -6.52 5.18 13.51
N MET A 76 -7.79 4.80 13.33
CA MET A 76 -8.72 4.52 14.42
C MET A 76 -8.70 3.04 14.78
N GLU A 77 -7.99 2.66 15.85
CA GLU A 77 -8.06 1.32 16.44
C GLU A 77 -9.31 1.24 17.34
N GLY A 78 -10.45 0.95 16.70
CA GLY A 78 -11.76 0.90 17.34
C GLY A 78 -12.25 2.28 17.77
N LYS A 79 -12.10 2.61 19.05
CA LYS A 79 -12.44 3.94 19.61
C LYS A 79 -11.21 4.83 19.84
N ASN A 80 -10.00 4.30 19.75
CA ASN A 80 -8.77 5.02 20.06
C ASN A 80 -8.08 5.49 18.77
N ALA A 81 -7.63 6.73 18.73
CA ALA A 81 -6.75 7.21 17.66
C ALA A 81 -5.30 6.82 17.95
N LYS A 82 -4.58 6.35 16.93
CA LYS A 82 -3.17 5.92 17.04
C LYS A 82 -2.37 6.48 15.87
N VAL A 83 -1.29 7.19 16.19
CA VAL A 83 -0.35 7.71 15.20
C VAL A 83 0.52 6.58 14.67
N ILE A 84 0.73 6.54 13.35
CA ILE A 84 1.58 5.54 12.68
C ILE A 84 3.02 6.05 12.66
N GLU A 85 3.98 5.18 12.93
CA GLU A 85 5.40 5.46 12.69
C GLU A 85 5.73 5.39 11.19
N ASN A 86 6.57 6.30 10.72
CA ASN A 86 7.13 6.22 9.38
C ASN A 86 8.30 5.20 9.30
N SER A 87 8.83 4.98 8.10
CA SER A 87 9.96 4.07 7.85
C SER A 87 11.29 4.46 8.53
N GLU A 88 11.35 5.60 9.22
CA GLU A 88 12.51 6.07 9.99
C GLU A 88 12.24 6.00 11.50
N GLY A 89 11.16 5.33 11.94
CA GLY A 89 10.79 5.15 13.35
C GLY A 89 10.21 6.40 14.02
N ALA A 90 9.68 7.36 13.25
CA ALA A 90 9.16 8.62 13.79
C ALA A 90 7.66 8.79 13.51
N HIS A 91 6.91 9.25 14.52
CA HIS A 91 5.48 9.60 14.43
C HIS A 91 5.17 10.83 13.55
N THR A 92 6.19 11.58 13.10
CA THR A 92 6.02 12.70 12.18
C THR A 92 7.05 12.66 11.05
N THR A 93 6.64 13.04 9.85
CA THR A 93 7.47 13.04 8.64
C THR A 93 7.68 14.47 8.17
N PRO A 94 8.91 14.94 7.85
CA PRO A 94 9.13 16.27 7.32
C PRO A 94 8.30 16.53 6.04
N SER A 95 7.69 17.72 5.94
CA SER A 95 6.90 18.17 4.78
C SER A 95 7.84 18.67 3.66
N VAL A 96 8.74 17.77 3.24
CA VAL A 96 9.84 18.02 2.31
C VAL A 96 9.83 16.95 1.22
N VAL A 97 9.93 17.38 -0.03
CA VAL A 97 10.02 16.50 -1.21
C VAL A 97 11.24 16.93 -2.02
N ALA A 98 12.04 15.98 -2.50
CA ALA A 98 13.19 16.30 -3.33
C ALA A 98 13.34 15.33 -4.49
N PHE A 99 13.93 15.81 -5.58
CA PHE A 99 14.27 14.99 -6.75
C PHE A 99 15.79 14.86 -6.83
N ASN A 100 16.29 13.63 -7.04
CA ASN A 100 17.72 13.38 -7.24
C ASN A 100 18.09 13.44 -8.73
N GLN A 101 19.39 13.36 -9.02
CA GLN A 101 19.93 13.44 -10.39
C GLN A 101 19.47 12.30 -11.33
N LYS A 102 18.89 11.21 -10.79
CA LYS A 102 18.29 10.11 -11.57
C LYS A 102 16.79 10.29 -11.81
N GLY A 103 16.18 11.37 -11.31
CA GLY A 103 14.73 11.60 -11.34
C GLY A 103 13.95 10.88 -10.25
N GLU A 104 14.62 10.20 -9.30
CA GLU A 104 13.96 9.50 -8.19
C GLU A 104 13.43 10.52 -7.17
N ARG A 105 12.17 10.32 -6.72
CA ARG A 105 11.49 11.21 -5.76
C ARG A 105 11.73 10.74 -4.32
N LEU A 106 12.44 11.54 -3.56
CA LEU A 106 12.62 11.40 -2.11
C LEU A 106 11.57 12.23 -1.37
N VAL A 107 11.12 11.76 -0.20
CA VAL A 107 10.12 12.43 0.65
C VAL A 107 10.55 12.29 2.12
N GLY A 108 10.27 13.29 2.96
CA GLY A 108 10.50 13.20 4.40
C GLY A 108 11.97 13.32 4.78
N THR A 109 12.44 12.47 5.70
CA THR A 109 13.79 12.55 6.27
C THR A 109 14.91 12.43 5.22
N PRO A 110 14.87 11.50 4.24
CA PRO A 110 15.84 11.46 3.14
C PRO A 110 15.91 12.76 2.33
N ALA A 111 14.76 13.36 1.98
CA ALA A 111 14.70 14.62 1.26
C ALA A 111 15.29 15.78 2.09
N LYS A 112 14.96 15.84 3.40
CA LYS A 112 15.51 16.83 4.33
C LYS A 112 17.02 16.69 4.53
N ARG A 113 17.56 15.46 4.57
CA ARG A 113 19.01 15.21 4.71
C ARG A 113 19.83 15.82 3.56
N GLN A 114 19.34 15.74 2.31
CA GLN A 114 20.04 16.30 1.14
C GLN A 114 19.75 17.78 0.85
N ALA A 115 18.93 18.46 1.66
CA ALA A 115 18.51 19.85 1.38
C ALA A 115 19.69 20.84 1.28
N VAL A 116 20.81 20.56 1.96
CA VAL A 116 22.03 21.39 1.93
C VAL A 116 22.86 21.16 0.65
N THR A 117 22.91 19.92 0.15
CA THR A 117 23.70 19.55 -1.03
C THR A 117 22.93 19.64 -2.35
N ASN A 118 21.60 19.64 -2.29
CA ASN A 118 20.70 19.73 -3.44
C ASN A 118 19.53 20.71 -3.17
N PRO A 119 19.80 21.98 -2.84
CA PRO A 119 18.77 22.93 -2.42
C PRO A 119 17.74 23.21 -3.52
N THR A 120 18.20 23.45 -4.75
CA THR A 120 17.33 23.84 -5.89
C THR A 120 16.27 22.79 -6.25
N ASN A 121 16.56 21.50 -6.02
CA ASN A 121 15.62 20.40 -6.29
C ASN A 121 15.00 19.83 -5.00
N THR A 122 15.04 20.58 -3.88
CA THR A 122 14.44 20.21 -2.59
C THR A 122 13.38 21.21 -2.17
N LEU A 123 12.12 20.81 -2.26
CA LEU A 123 10.93 21.62 -2.00
C LEU A 123 10.46 21.44 -0.55
N PHE A 124 10.21 22.54 0.15
CA PHE A 124 9.69 22.57 1.51
C PHE A 124 8.78 23.79 1.73
N GLY A 125 7.95 23.76 2.77
CA GLY A 125 7.05 24.89 3.10
C GLY A 125 5.88 25.09 2.13
N THR A 126 5.73 24.24 1.11
CA THR A 126 4.77 24.33 0.00
C THR A 126 3.34 24.60 0.43
N LYS A 127 2.91 24.16 1.64
CA LYS A 127 1.58 24.47 2.20
C LYS A 127 1.27 25.96 2.25
N ARG A 128 2.28 26.83 2.39
CA ARG A 128 2.13 28.30 2.35
C ARG A 128 1.70 28.83 0.97
N LEU A 129 1.98 28.09 -0.09
CA LEU A 129 1.74 28.46 -1.49
C LEU A 129 0.52 27.76 -2.10
N ILE A 130 -0.04 26.74 -1.43
CA ILE A 130 -1.25 26.06 -1.88
C ILE A 130 -2.40 27.07 -1.94
N ARG A 131 -3.10 27.10 -3.08
CA ARG A 131 -4.23 28.00 -3.37
C ARG A 131 -3.88 29.50 -3.40
N ARG A 132 -2.60 29.85 -3.55
CA ARG A 132 -2.17 31.20 -3.95
C ARG A 132 -2.22 31.37 -5.46
N HIS A 133 -2.36 32.62 -5.91
CA HIS A 133 -2.13 33.01 -7.30
C HIS A 133 -0.65 33.34 -7.51
N SER A 134 -0.14 33.24 -8.73
CA SER A 134 1.24 33.61 -9.08
C SER A 134 1.57 35.08 -8.79
N ASP A 135 0.54 35.93 -8.75
CA ASP A 135 0.64 37.38 -8.50
C ASP A 135 0.39 37.75 -7.03
N ASP A 136 0.27 36.78 -6.10
CA ASP A 136 0.18 37.03 -4.66
C ASP A 136 1.54 37.57 -4.15
N PRO A 137 1.61 38.79 -3.59
CA PRO A 137 2.86 39.46 -3.21
C PRO A 137 3.60 38.83 -2.01
N GLN A 138 3.14 37.68 -1.52
CA GLN A 138 3.82 36.85 -0.52
C GLN A 138 4.36 35.53 -1.12
N THR A 139 4.63 35.49 -2.42
CA THR A 139 5.11 34.34 -3.19
C THR A 139 6.53 34.55 -3.69
#